data_AF-A0ABD1YKQ2-F1
#
_entry.id   AF-A0ABD1YKQ2-F1
#
_cell.length_a   1.000
_cell.length_b   1.000
_cell.length_c   1.000
_cell.angle_alpha   90.00
_cell.angle_beta   90.00
_cell.angle_gamma   90.00
#
_symmetry.space_group_name_H-M   'P 1'
#
loop_
_entity.id
_entity.type
_entity.pdbx_description
1 polymer ?
#
loop_
_entity_poly.entity_id
_entity_poly.type
_entity_poly.pdbx_seq_one_letter_code
_entity_poly.pdbx_strand_id
1 'polypeptide(L)'
;MPNHEVVKQSCREGDHFLIDRGPDLFTPHYLLCSREIKCQAEVHRVSLRLRWQEGIKGSGKEALIIRESLDLSSPELAPLASGKRFPPCNLWRSVSLAHNDGAPAEPCKNDARMTIEAAFRPGIITVDAYTKDWVDIPGYQFLLTQAITADLKSPYPQDSGRMQIKAVHDGRDIFFLVEVPGDYVYEDGQSMGCPSVALMFGIGDDATYHNMGGCQEKSDTCSSSTCAGHEVDIMQFTIGTAIPGRLYGANLLDNLNGTGQDSVGHLDDTYAWNPHCRHVDGLGPNDVKEGVGAQNDWRGAWTHTSVTNEYGMVQGDSPYGKTGTKGFYIFEFARPLRTGDRYQQDVQFTIGDTHRMAAALWYPVGNVQWSPHEHYSANCDWIPLKILSAAGPVSHTLNKVVDTLSILAVVLAFAALGTTFAVGWWLKTNPHATFTSINPL
;
A
#
# COMPACT_ATOMS: atom_id res chain seq x y z
N MET A 1 -51.38 -25.02 16.14
CA MET A 1 -51.53 -23.55 16.06
C MET A 1 -50.97 -22.94 17.33
N PRO A 2 -49.83 -22.24 17.29
CA PRO A 2 -49.38 -21.48 18.45
C PRO A 2 -49.27 -19.98 18.17
N ASN A 3 -50.03 -19.22 18.97
CA ASN A 3 -49.73 -17.96 19.65
C ASN A 3 -48.77 -16.95 18.98
N HIS A 4 -49.34 -15.83 18.55
CA HIS A 4 -48.62 -14.58 18.30
C HIS A 4 -48.32 -13.86 19.63
N GLU A 5 -47.05 -13.61 19.91
CA GLU A 5 -46.60 -12.75 21.01
C GLU A 5 -46.40 -11.33 20.47
N VAL A 6 -47.14 -10.37 21.04
CA VAL A 6 -47.00 -8.93 20.72
C VAL A 6 -45.96 -8.34 21.68
N VAL A 7 -44.76 -8.04 21.18
CA VAL A 7 -43.76 -7.29 21.94
C VAL A 7 -44.08 -5.80 21.84
N LYS A 8 -44.63 -5.21 22.90
CA LYS A 8 -44.67 -3.75 23.11
C LYS A 8 -43.41 -3.34 23.86
N GLN A 9 -42.64 -2.39 23.34
CA GLN A 9 -41.51 -1.79 24.07
C GLN A 9 -41.70 -0.28 24.16
N SER A 10 -41.84 0.24 25.38
CA SER A 10 -41.86 1.66 25.70
C SER A 10 -40.48 2.09 26.20
N CYS A 11 -39.94 3.22 25.74
CA CYS A 11 -38.79 3.86 26.36
C CYS A 11 -39.27 4.68 27.58
N ARG A 12 -38.60 4.54 28.74
CA ARG A 12 -38.86 5.39 29.93
C ARG A 12 -37.77 6.45 30.06
N GLU A 13 -38.16 7.64 30.53
CA GLU A 13 -37.28 8.73 30.96
C GLU A 13 -36.43 8.34 32.17
N GLY A 14 -35.14 8.67 32.13
CA GLY A 14 -34.27 8.68 33.31
C GLY A 14 -32.86 8.15 33.08
N ASP A 15 -32.05 8.81 32.26
CA ASP A 15 -30.58 8.72 32.31
C ASP A 15 -29.97 10.12 32.09
N HIS A 16 -28.96 10.46 32.90
CA HIS A 16 -28.44 11.81 33.13
C HIS A 16 -27.60 12.38 31.96
N PHE A 17 -27.76 13.68 31.70
CA PHE A 17 -26.97 14.45 30.72
C PHE A 17 -25.90 15.30 31.41
N LEU A 18 -24.64 15.20 30.96
CA LEU A 18 -23.60 16.21 31.22
C LEU A 18 -23.55 17.15 30.02
N ILE A 19 -23.88 18.42 30.24
CA ILE A 19 -23.78 19.50 29.26
C ILE A 19 -22.62 20.39 29.72
N ASP A 20 -21.53 20.41 28.97
CA ASP A 20 -20.52 21.46 29.08
C ASP A 20 -20.92 22.64 28.17
N ARG A 21 -20.96 23.86 28.73
CA ARG A 21 -21.41 25.08 28.03
C ARG A 21 -20.21 26.01 27.84
N GLY A 22 -19.65 26.05 26.63
CA GLY A 22 -18.88 27.20 26.15
C GLY A 22 -19.81 28.28 25.60
N PRO A 23 -19.54 29.58 25.81
CA PRO A 23 -20.37 30.65 25.29
C PRO A 23 -19.93 30.95 23.86
N ASP A 24 -20.76 30.60 22.88
CA ASP A 24 -21.14 31.52 21.80
C ASP A 24 -22.22 30.88 20.92
N LEU A 25 -23.28 31.66 20.73
CA LEU A 25 -24.51 31.29 20.03
C LEU A 25 -24.27 31.27 18.52
N PHE A 26 -24.62 30.16 17.87
CA PHE A 26 -25.25 30.01 16.53
C PHE A 26 -24.82 28.69 15.88
N THR A 27 -25.44 27.58 16.29
CA THR A 27 -25.48 26.33 15.52
C THR A 27 -26.83 25.63 15.73
N PRO A 28 -27.44 25.02 14.70
CA PRO A 28 -28.67 24.24 14.86
C PRO A 28 -28.39 22.94 15.63
N HIS A 29 -29.21 22.67 16.65
CA HIS A 29 -29.14 21.46 17.46
C HIS A 29 -29.58 20.22 16.67
N TYR A 30 -28.67 19.29 16.41
CA TYR A 30 -29.02 17.91 16.08
C TYR A 30 -29.08 17.09 17.38
N LEU A 31 -30.27 16.56 17.69
CA LEU A 31 -30.42 15.53 18.72
C LEU A 31 -29.89 14.21 18.14
N LEU A 32 -28.68 13.81 18.54
CA LEU A 32 -28.16 12.47 18.33
C LEU A 32 -28.59 11.58 19.50
N CYS A 33 -29.60 10.73 19.27
CA CYS A 33 -29.78 9.54 20.10
C CYS A 33 -28.72 8.52 19.66
N SER A 34 -27.54 8.51 20.30
CA SER A 34 -26.66 7.35 20.21
C SER A 34 -27.09 6.32 21.25
N ARG A 35 -27.42 5.12 20.79
CA ARG A 35 -27.42 3.93 21.63
C ARG A 35 -26.34 3.04 21.03
N GLU A 36 -25.25 2.84 21.75
CA GLU A 36 -24.26 1.83 21.38
C GLU A 36 -24.94 0.45 21.46
N ILE A 37 -25.18 -0.14 20.30
CA ILE A 37 -25.47 -1.56 20.18
C ILE A 37 -24.33 -2.14 19.36
N LYS A 38 -23.37 -2.75 20.05
CA LYS A 38 -22.36 -3.61 19.42
C LYS A 38 -23.01 -4.94 19.05
N CYS A 39 -23.02 -5.26 17.76
CA CYS A 39 -22.74 -6.59 17.20
C CYS A 39 -22.74 -6.54 15.65
N GLN A 40 -21.71 -7.14 15.05
CA GLN A 40 -21.47 -7.34 13.62
C GLN A 40 -22.37 -8.44 13.02
N ALA A 41 -22.81 -8.30 11.76
CA ALA A 41 -22.72 -9.29 10.64
C ALA A 41 -23.69 -8.96 9.47
N GLU A 42 -23.07 -8.78 8.29
CA GLU A 42 -23.44 -9.12 6.88
C GLU A 42 -24.74 -8.70 6.16
N VAL A 43 -24.49 -8.16 4.93
CA VAL A 43 -25.03 -8.53 3.60
C VAL A 43 -26.49 -8.17 3.24
N HIS A 44 -26.59 -7.63 2.01
CA HIS A 44 -27.76 -7.12 1.27
C HIS A 44 -28.41 -5.82 1.78
N ARG A 45 -28.00 -4.67 1.23
CA ARG A 45 -28.83 -3.45 1.26
C ARG A 45 -29.98 -3.57 0.26
N VAL A 46 -31.16 -3.89 0.76
CA VAL A 46 -32.42 -3.49 0.12
C VAL A 46 -32.52 -1.96 0.23
N SER A 47 -32.60 -1.27 -0.91
CA SER A 47 -32.73 0.18 -0.94
C SER A 47 -34.17 0.58 -0.60
N LEU A 48 -34.43 0.98 0.66
CA LEU A 48 -35.71 1.54 1.07
C LEU A 48 -35.73 3.04 0.75
N ARG A 49 -36.47 3.43 -0.30
CA ARG A 49 -36.81 4.85 -0.54
C ARG A 49 -37.85 5.31 0.48
N LEU A 50 -37.43 6.04 1.50
CA LEU A 50 -38.35 6.80 2.35
C LEU A 50 -38.73 8.08 1.62
N ARG A 51 -40.02 8.23 1.26
CA ARG A 51 -40.57 9.50 0.79
C ARG A 51 -41.12 10.27 1.98
N TRP A 52 -40.62 11.48 2.19
CA TRP A 52 -41.16 12.40 3.18
C TRP A 52 -42.34 13.17 2.57
N GLN A 53 -43.49 13.18 3.23
CA GLN A 53 -44.61 14.06 2.89
C GLN A 53 -45.03 14.82 4.14
N GLU A 54 -44.99 16.16 4.05
CA GLU A 54 -45.55 17.03 5.09
C GLU A 54 -47.07 17.06 4.97
N GLY A 55 -47.75 16.57 6.01
CA GLY A 55 -49.16 16.83 6.23
C GLY A 55 -49.33 17.79 7.40
N ILE A 56 -49.80 19.01 7.15
CA ILE A 56 -50.23 19.93 8.21
C ILE A 56 -51.66 19.57 8.61
N LYS A 57 -51.87 19.14 9.86
CA LYS A 57 -53.00 19.56 10.72
C LYS A 57 -52.88 19.03 12.14
N GLY A 58 -52.89 19.95 13.11
CA GLY A 58 -53.47 19.78 14.46
C GLY A 58 -52.69 18.95 15.47
N SER A 59 -51.95 19.63 16.36
CA SER A 59 -51.55 19.20 17.72
C SER A 59 -51.21 17.71 17.93
N GLY A 60 -49.93 17.36 17.75
CA GLY A 60 -49.36 16.07 18.12
C GLY A 60 -48.57 15.46 16.95
N LYS A 61 -47.23 15.35 17.08
CA LYS A 61 -46.40 14.69 16.07
C LYS A 61 -46.55 13.17 16.23
N GLU A 62 -47.42 12.55 15.44
CA GLU A 62 -47.42 11.09 15.22
C GLU A 62 -46.86 10.77 13.84
N ALA A 63 -45.90 9.85 13.77
CA ALA A 63 -45.37 9.33 12.51
C ALA A 63 -46.18 8.10 12.07
N LEU A 64 -46.90 8.21 10.96
CA LEU A 64 -47.62 7.09 10.34
C LEU A 64 -46.68 6.32 9.41
N ILE A 65 -46.35 5.07 9.74
CA ILE A 65 -45.58 4.17 8.87
C ILE A 65 -46.55 3.31 8.08
N ILE A 66 -46.63 3.53 6.76
CA ILE A 66 -47.35 2.64 5.84
C ILE A 66 -46.37 1.55 5.38
N ARG A 67 -46.70 0.27 5.62
CA ARG A 67 -45.97 -0.87 5.05
C ARG A 67 -46.68 -1.31 3.76
N GLU A 68 -45.97 -1.27 2.63
CA GLU A 68 -46.33 -2.06 1.46
C GLU A 68 -45.82 -3.50 1.64
N SER A 69 -46.67 -4.48 1.32
CA SER A 69 -46.36 -5.92 1.40
C SER A 69 -45.59 -6.38 0.15
N LEU A 70 -44.40 -6.96 0.34
CA LEU A 70 -43.72 -7.73 -0.71
C LEU A 70 -44.25 -9.18 -0.71
N ASP A 71 -44.73 -9.62 -1.86
CA ASP A 71 -45.12 -11.00 -2.14
C ASP A 71 -43.87 -11.83 -2.48
N LEU A 72 -43.51 -12.79 -1.62
CA LEU A 72 -42.39 -13.70 -1.80
C LEU A 72 -42.92 -15.08 -2.20
N SER A 73 -43.25 -15.23 -3.48
CA SER A 73 -43.53 -16.52 -4.11
C SER A 73 -42.62 -16.74 -5.32
N SER A 74 -41.34 -16.99 -5.06
CA SER A 74 -40.41 -17.56 -6.06
C SER A 74 -39.56 -18.66 -5.42
N PRO A 75 -39.57 -19.90 -5.95
CA PRO A 75 -38.93 -21.05 -5.33
C PRO A 75 -37.49 -21.21 -5.83
N GLU A 76 -36.56 -20.44 -5.28
CA GLU A 76 -35.13 -20.65 -5.58
C GLU A 76 -34.20 -20.30 -4.40
N LEU A 77 -34.63 -20.51 -3.15
CA LEU A 77 -33.76 -20.37 -1.97
C LEU A 77 -34.13 -21.35 -0.86
N ALA A 78 -33.64 -22.58 -0.97
CA ALA A 78 -33.42 -23.49 0.15
C ALA A 78 -32.11 -24.24 -0.14
N PRO A 79 -31.12 -24.34 0.79
CA PRO A 79 -31.30 -24.54 2.23
C PRO A 79 -30.36 -23.73 3.14
N LEU A 80 -30.92 -23.01 4.12
CA LEU A 80 -30.19 -22.54 5.32
C LEU A 80 -30.95 -23.02 6.57
N ALA A 81 -30.79 -24.31 6.86
CA ALA A 81 -31.20 -24.91 8.12
C ALA A 81 -30.13 -25.90 8.58
N SER A 82 -28.96 -25.39 8.97
CA SER A 82 -28.09 -26.10 9.90
C SER A 82 -27.26 -25.09 10.69
N GLY A 83 -27.52 -24.99 11.99
CA GLY A 83 -26.84 -24.08 12.91
C GLY A 83 -25.37 -24.44 13.09
N LYS A 84 -24.50 -23.86 12.26
CA LYS A 84 -23.04 -23.85 12.49
C LYS A 84 -22.60 -22.43 12.84
N ARG A 85 -21.77 -22.33 13.90
CA ARG A 85 -21.16 -21.09 14.39
C ARG A 85 -20.34 -20.41 13.27
N PHE A 86 -20.51 -19.11 13.12
CA PHE A 86 -19.66 -18.27 12.27
C PHE A 86 -18.28 -18.07 12.94
N PRO A 87 -17.17 -18.11 12.18
CA PRO A 87 -15.85 -17.72 12.69
C PRO A 87 -15.71 -16.18 12.71
N PRO A 88 -14.79 -15.62 13.52
CA PRO A 88 -14.61 -14.18 13.65
C PRO A 88 -13.97 -13.54 12.40
N CYS A 89 -14.24 -12.24 12.20
CA CYS A 89 -13.73 -11.38 11.14
C CYS A 89 -12.19 -11.30 11.11
N ASN A 90 -11.54 -12.24 10.44
CA ASN A 90 -10.19 -12.14 9.90
C ASN A 90 -10.26 -12.56 8.42
N LEU A 91 -10.78 -11.69 7.56
CA LEU A 91 -10.90 -11.96 6.12
C LEU A 91 -9.61 -11.54 5.38
N TRP A 92 -8.51 -12.21 5.72
CA TRP A 92 -7.34 -12.37 4.82
C TRP A 92 -6.95 -13.85 4.64
N ARG A 93 -7.77 -14.79 5.14
CA ARG A 93 -7.69 -16.20 4.72
C ARG A 93 -8.66 -16.47 3.57
N SER A 94 -8.51 -15.74 2.47
CA SER A 94 -8.86 -16.35 1.19
C SER A 94 -7.80 -17.41 0.95
N VAL A 95 -8.22 -18.66 0.74
CA VAL A 95 -7.40 -19.61 -0.01
C VAL A 95 -7.16 -18.90 -1.35
N SER A 96 -6.01 -18.23 -1.48
CA SER A 96 -5.66 -17.64 -2.76
C SER A 96 -5.56 -18.83 -3.71
N LEU A 97 -6.33 -18.81 -4.78
CA LEU A 97 -5.86 -19.42 -6.01
C LEU A 97 -4.66 -18.55 -6.41
N ALA A 98 -3.53 -18.81 -5.76
CA ALA A 98 -2.26 -18.21 -6.10
C ALA A 98 -1.95 -18.58 -7.55
N HIS A 99 -1.04 -17.83 -8.16
CA HIS A 99 -0.45 -18.23 -9.44
C HIS A 99 -0.07 -19.71 -9.38
N ASN A 100 -0.83 -20.53 -10.11
CA ASN A 100 -0.73 -21.99 -10.26
C ASN A 100 0.09 -22.70 -9.17
N ASP A 101 -0.51 -23.07 -8.02
CA ASP A 101 -0.01 -23.98 -6.96
C ASP A 101 1.26 -24.81 -7.28
N GLY A 102 2.42 -24.16 -7.46
CA GLY A 102 3.67 -24.79 -7.90
C GLY A 102 3.75 -25.33 -9.34
N ALA A 103 2.77 -25.11 -10.23
CA ALA A 103 2.92 -25.53 -11.63
C ALA A 103 3.92 -24.61 -12.36
N PRO A 104 4.85 -25.17 -13.16
CA PRO A 104 5.83 -24.36 -13.88
C PRO A 104 5.11 -23.37 -14.81
N ALA A 105 5.47 -22.10 -14.69
CA ALA A 105 4.99 -21.08 -15.60
C ALA A 105 5.49 -21.37 -17.02
N GLU A 106 4.63 -21.15 -18.02
CA GLU A 106 5.05 -21.23 -19.42
C GLU A 106 6.22 -20.26 -19.67
N PRO A 107 7.26 -20.67 -20.40
CA PRO A 107 8.41 -19.81 -20.68
C PRO A 107 7.97 -18.50 -21.32
N CYS A 108 8.44 -17.37 -20.79
CA CYS A 108 8.17 -16.05 -21.34
C CYS A 108 8.68 -15.97 -22.79
N LYS A 109 7.75 -15.85 -23.75
CA LYS A 109 8.05 -15.89 -25.21
C LYS A 109 8.45 -14.52 -25.79
N ASN A 110 8.53 -13.49 -24.96
CA ASN A 110 8.89 -12.14 -25.38
C ASN A 110 10.38 -11.88 -25.11
N ASP A 111 11.21 -11.95 -26.16
CA ASP A 111 12.67 -11.75 -26.08
C ASP A 111 13.11 -10.27 -26.03
N ALA A 112 12.19 -9.31 -26.17
CA ALA A 112 12.53 -7.89 -26.07
C ALA A 112 12.60 -7.45 -24.59
N ARG A 113 13.69 -7.80 -23.91
CA ARG A 113 13.97 -7.35 -22.53
C ARG A 113 14.24 -5.84 -22.51
N MET A 114 13.18 -5.03 -22.45
CA MET A 114 13.29 -3.59 -22.21
C MET A 114 13.85 -3.38 -20.80
N THR A 115 14.92 -2.60 -20.69
CA THR A 115 15.50 -2.18 -19.40
C THR A 115 14.98 -0.80 -19.07
N ILE A 116 14.35 -0.64 -17.90
CA ILE A 116 13.98 0.67 -17.36
C ILE A 116 15.24 1.30 -16.77
N GLU A 117 15.58 2.51 -17.21
CA GLU A 117 16.72 3.24 -16.68
C GLU A 117 16.26 4.36 -15.75
N ALA A 118 16.58 4.24 -14.46
CA ALA A 118 16.40 5.30 -13.48
C ALA A 118 17.60 6.23 -13.52
N ALA A 119 17.47 7.36 -14.22
CA ALA A 119 18.53 8.36 -14.33
C ALA A 119 18.61 9.25 -13.08
N PHE A 120 19.83 9.70 -12.74
CA PHE A 120 20.03 10.72 -11.70
C PHE A 120 19.43 12.07 -12.13
N ARG A 121 18.44 12.55 -11.36
CA ARG A 121 17.68 13.78 -11.59
C ARG A 121 17.27 14.43 -10.26
N PRO A 122 18.17 15.16 -9.59
CA PRO A 122 17.89 15.70 -8.27
C PRO A 122 16.92 16.89 -8.32
N GLY A 123 15.93 16.87 -7.43
CA GLY A 123 15.05 18.01 -7.15
C GLY A 123 14.04 18.36 -8.25
N ILE A 124 13.77 17.46 -9.20
CA ILE A 124 12.77 17.70 -10.23
C ILE A 124 11.40 17.09 -9.91
N ILE A 125 11.37 15.95 -9.21
CA ILE A 125 10.14 15.19 -8.95
C ILE A 125 9.50 15.63 -7.64
N THR A 126 8.19 15.88 -7.68
CA THR A 126 7.33 16.04 -6.50
C THR A 126 6.28 14.96 -6.52
N VAL A 127 6.21 14.13 -5.47
CA VAL A 127 5.21 13.05 -5.40
C VAL A 127 3.82 13.62 -5.11
N ASP A 128 3.06 13.88 -6.16
CA ASP A 128 1.71 14.45 -6.10
C ASP A 128 0.77 13.91 -7.20
N ALA A 129 1.23 12.92 -7.97
CA ALA A 129 0.57 12.32 -9.13
C ALA A 129 0.33 13.31 -10.28
N TYR A 130 1.15 14.35 -10.39
CA TYR A 130 1.13 15.28 -11.52
C TYR A 130 2.25 14.94 -12.51
N THR A 131 1.93 14.83 -13.80
CA THR A 131 2.90 14.30 -14.79
C THR A 131 3.84 15.36 -15.38
N LYS A 132 3.74 16.62 -14.96
CA LYS A 132 4.41 17.74 -15.63
C LYS A 132 5.93 17.75 -15.41
N ASP A 133 6.38 17.42 -14.22
CA ASP A 133 7.79 17.22 -13.87
C ASP A 133 8.40 15.96 -14.50
N TRP A 134 7.56 15.04 -15.01
CA TRP A 134 7.97 13.82 -15.72
C TRP A 134 8.09 13.98 -17.25
N VAL A 135 7.93 15.19 -17.80
CA VAL A 135 7.87 15.42 -19.26
C VAL A 135 9.16 15.01 -20.00
N ASP A 136 10.31 15.27 -19.39
CA ASP A 136 11.63 14.98 -19.97
C ASP A 136 12.20 13.62 -19.54
N ILE A 137 11.39 12.82 -18.83
CA ILE A 137 11.79 11.50 -18.34
C ILE A 137 11.33 10.42 -19.34
N PRO A 138 12.23 9.56 -19.84
CA PRO A 138 11.87 8.47 -20.73
C PRO A 138 10.82 7.55 -20.11
N GLY A 139 9.77 7.23 -20.88
CA GLY A 139 8.73 6.28 -20.49
C GLY A 139 8.77 5.01 -21.31
N TYR A 140 8.66 3.89 -20.62
CA TYR A 140 8.70 2.54 -21.17
C TYR A 140 7.29 1.97 -21.21
N GLN A 141 6.86 1.48 -22.37
CA GLN A 141 5.48 1.00 -22.56
C GLN A 141 5.42 -0.53 -22.59
N PHE A 142 4.53 -1.07 -21.78
CA PHE A 142 4.35 -2.50 -21.55
C PHE A 142 2.91 -2.90 -21.88
N LEU A 143 2.74 -3.93 -22.71
CA LEU A 143 1.40 -4.48 -22.97
C LEU A 143 0.97 -5.30 -21.76
N LEU A 144 -0.13 -4.90 -21.13
CA LEU A 144 -0.68 -5.59 -19.97
C LEU A 144 -1.40 -6.87 -20.41
N THR A 145 -0.99 -8.01 -19.85
CA THR A 145 -1.66 -9.30 -20.03
C THR A 145 -2.09 -9.86 -18.69
N GLN A 146 -3.13 -10.70 -18.66
CA GLN A 146 -3.53 -11.36 -17.42
C GLN A 146 -2.38 -12.19 -16.86
N ALA A 147 -2.08 -12.04 -15.57
CA ALA A 147 -0.89 -12.63 -14.97
C ALA A 147 -0.91 -14.17 -14.90
N ILE A 148 -2.10 -14.80 -14.92
CA ILE A 148 -2.23 -16.27 -14.90
C ILE A 148 -2.02 -16.87 -16.30
N THR A 149 -2.65 -16.30 -17.33
CA THR A 149 -2.65 -16.88 -18.68
C THR A 149 -1.58 -16.29 -19.58
N ALA A 150 -1.16 -15.06 -19.31
CA ALA A 150 -0.28 -14.23 -20.13
C ALA A 150 -0.70 -14.18 -21.62
N ASP A 151 -2.00 -14.35 -21.90
CA ASP A 151 -2.50 -14.43 -23.28
C ASP A 151 -2.42 -13.09 -23.99
N LEU A 152 -1.47 -12.96 -24.92
CA LEU A 152 -1.30 -11.79 -25.77
C LEU A 152 -2.50 -11.51 -26.67
N LYS A 153 -3.41 -12.47 -26.88
CA LYS A 153 -4.63 -12.29 -27.67
C LYS A 153 -5.78 -11.70 -26.84
N SER A 154 -5.64 -11.70 -25.53
CA SER A 154 -6.63 -11.19 -24.59
C SER A 154 -5.99 -10.19 -23.60
N PRO A 155 -5.35 -9.11 -24.11
CA PRO A 155 -4.71 -8.12 -23.25
C PRO A 155 -5.73 -7.32 -22.44
N TYR A 156 -5.22 -6.50 -21.52
CA TYR A 156 -6.02 -5.52 -20.78
C TYR A 156 -6.96 -4.74 -21.71
N PRO A 157 -8.29 -4.71 -21.42
CA PRO A 157 -9.28 -4.31 -22.41
C PRO A 157 -9.41 -2.80 -22.63
N GLN A 158 -8.68 -1.96 -21.88
CA GLN A 158 -8.78 -0.51 -22.01
C GLN A 158 -7.80 0.07 -23.02
N ASP A 159 -8.33 0.82 -23.99
CA ASP A 159 -7.63 1.53 -25.06
C ASP A 159 -6.46 0.73 -25.67
N SER A 160 -5.21 1.18 -25.47
CA SER A 160 -4.02 0.53 -26.05
C SER A 160 -3.60 -0.74 -25.32
N GLY A 161 -4.20 -1.03 -24.16
CA GLY A 161 -3.81 -2.12 -23.27
C GLY A 161 -2.43 -1.93 -22.64
N ARG A 162 -1.83 -0.73 -22.74
CA ARG A 162 -0.43 -0.50 -22.35
C ARG A 162 -0.28 0.35 -21.11
N MET A 163 0.50 -0.15 -20.16
CA MET A 163 1.02 0.61 -19.03
C MET A 163 2.31 1.31 -19.44
N GLN A 164 2.47 2.58 -19.09
CA GLN A 164 3.74 3.29 -19.16
C GLN A 164 4.37 3.36 -17.77
N ILE A 165 5.67 3.05 -17.69
CA ILE A 165 6.47 3.19 -16.47
C ILE A 165 7.62 4.15 -16.76
N LYS A 166 7.84 5.12 -15.86
CA LYS A 166 9.02 6.00 -15.82
C LYS A 166 9.71 5.82 -14.49
N ALA A 167 11.03 5.98 -14.46
CA ALA A 167 11.79 5.93 -13.21
C ALA A 167 12.94 6.95 -13.24
N VAL A 168 13.24 7.55 -12.09
CA VAL A 168 14.40 8.41 -11.84
C VAL A 168 14.84 8.28 -10.38
N HIS A 169 16.01 8.80 -10.03
CA HIS A 169 16.40 8.94 -8.61
C HIS A 169 17.13 10.26 -8.38
N ASP A 170 17.10 10.78 -7.16
CA ASP A 170 17.82 12.01 -6.79
C ASP A 170 19.12 11.75 -6.00
N GLY A 171 19.50 10.47 -5.89
CA GLY A 171 20.66 10.00 -5.12
C GLY A 171 20.34 9.65 -3.67
N ARG A 172 19.15 9.99 -3.19
CA ARG A 172 18.60 9.57 -1.89
C ARG A 172 17.39 8.67 -2.08
N ASP A 173 16.42 9.13 -2.86
CA ASP A 173 15.16 8.46 -3.15
C ASP A 173 15.12 8.04 -4.63
N ILE A 174 14.45 6.93 -4.90
CA ILE A 174 14.02 6.51 -6.24
C ILE A 174 12.54 6.87 -6.41
N PHE A 175 12.17 7.24 -7.63
CA PHE A 175 10.83 7.68 -7.99
C PHE A 175 10.32 6.85 -9.16
N PHE A 176 9.03 6.54 -9.15
CA PHE A 176 8.34 5.83 -10.23
C PHE A 176 7.06 6.57 -10.60
N LEU A 177 6.80 6.69 -11.90
CA LEU A 177 5.51 7.07 -12.44
C LEU A 177 4.93 5.90 -13.21
N VAL A 178 3.68 5.54 -12.91
CA VAL A 178 2.92 4.50 -13.61
C VAL A 178 1.67 5.14 -14.20
N GLU A 179 1.57 5.14 -15.52
CA GLU A 179 0.41 5.67 -16.26
C GLU A 179 -0.31 4.53 -16.97
N VAL A 180 -1.61 4.38 -16.74
CA VAL A 180 -2.41 3.28 -17.30
C VAL A 180 -3.71 3.84 -17.89
N PRO A 181 -4.05 3.54 -19.16
CA PRO A 181 -5.32 3.96 -19.73
C PRO A 181 -6.47 3.26 -18.99
N GLY A 182 -7.55 3.97 -18.73
CA GLY A 182 -8.73 3.36 -18.12
C GLY A 182 -9.85 4.37 -18.00
N ASP A 183 -11.08 3.87 -18.01
CA ASP A 183 -12.22 4.72 -17.69
C ASP A 183 -12.20 5.03 -16.18
N TYR A 184 -12.64 6.23 -15.81
CA TYR A 184 -12.76 6.59 -14.39
C TYR A 184 -13.85 5.74 -13.72
N VAL A 185 -13.49 4.87 -12.79
CA VAL A 185 -14.39 3.90 -12.12
C VAL A 185 -14.24 3.92 -10.60
N TYR A 186 -13.51 4.91 -10.07
CA TYR A 186 -13.33 5.08 -8.65
C TYR A 186 -14.65 5.30 -7.91
N GLU A 187 -14.82 4.60 -6.80
CA GLU A 187 -15.91 4.77 -5.84
C GLU A 187 -15.34 4.67 -4.42
N ASP A 188 -15.54 5.73 -3.63
CA ASP A 188 -15.04 5.81 -2.26
C ASP A 188 -15.61 4.68 -1.39
N GLY A 189 -14.72 3.99 -0.68
CA GLY A 189 -15.01 2.81 0.14
C GLY A 189 -15.07 1.49 -0.64
N GLN A 190 -14.85 1.46 -1.95
CA GLN A 190 -14.91 0.24 -2.78
C GLN A 190 -13.54 -0.19 -3.31
N SER A 191 -12.68 -0.76 -2.45
CA SER A 191 -11.33 -1.20 -2.83
C SER A 191 -11.28 -2.09 -4.07
N MET A 192 -12.05 -3.19 -4.10
CA MET A 192 -12.09 -4.10 -5.25
C MET A 192 -12.87 -3.56 -6.46
N GLY A 193 -13.59 -2.45 -6.27
CA GLY A 193 -14.25 -1.69 -7.34
C GLY A 193 -13.38 -0.58 -7.92
N CYS A 194 -12.21 -0.30 -7.34
CA CYS A 194 -11.29 0.74 -7.79
C CYS A 194 -10.02 0.12 -8.39
N PRO A 195 -9.33 0.80 -9.32
CA PRO A 195 -8.04 0.32 -9.78
C PRO A 195 -7.03 0.25 -8.65
N SER A 196 -6.13 -0.73 -8.70
CA SER A 196 -5.02 -0.85 -7.74
C SER A 196 -3.77 -1.23 -8.49
N VAL A 197 -2.62 -0.81 -7.97
CA VAL A 197 -1.33 -1.05 -8.61
C VAL A 197 -0.35 -1.63 -7.60
N ALA A 198 0.57 -2.45 -8.07
CA ALA A 198 1.68 -2.91 -7.26
C ALA A 198 2.99 -2.85 -8.05
N LEU A 199 4.07 -2.56 -7.35
CA LEU A 199 5.44 -2.74 -7.82
C LEU A 199 6.08 -3.84 -6.98
N MET A 200 6.75 -4.78 -7.63
CA MET A 200 7.42 -5.89 -6.96
C MET A 200 8.90 -5.93 -7.35
N PHE A 201 9.79 -6.20 -6.40
CA PHE A 201 11.23 -6.24 -6.62
C PHE A 201 11.84 -7.52 -6.05
N GLY A 202 12.69 -8.18 -6.83
CA GLY A 202 13.36 -9.41 -6.36
C GLY A 202 14.54 -9.08 -5.44
N ILE A 203 14.48 -9.55 -4.19
CA ILE A 203 15.52 -9.38 -3.18
C ILE A 203 16.46 -10.59 -3.20
N GLY A 204 15.94 -11.77 -2.83
CA GLY A 204 16.73 -12.97 -2.64
C GLY A 204 17.25 -13.53 -3.97
N ASP A 205 18.43 -14.15 -3.96
CA ASP A 205 19.10 -14.62 -5.18
C ASP A 205 18.24 -15.60 -6.00
N ASP A 206 17.43 -16.42 -5.32
CA ASP A 206 16.53 -17.42 -5.90
C ASP A 206 15.10 -16.88 -6.18
N ALA A 207 14.85 -15.60 -5.93
CA ALA A 207 13.54 -14.98 -6.13
C ALA A 207 13.13 -14.99 -7.62
N THR A 208 12.06 -15.70 -7.92
CA THR A 208 11.47 -15.76 -9.27
C THR A 208 10.31 -14.77 -9.41
N TYR A 209 10.15 -14.23 -10.62
CA TYR A 209 8.99 -13.38 -10.97
C TYR A 209 7.70 -14.18 -10.80
N HIS A 210 7.71 -15.41 -11.35
CA HIS A 210 6.63 -16.35 -11.18
C HIS A 210 6.49 -16.72 -9.70
N ASN A 211 5.25 -16.77 -9.26
CA ASN A 211 4.90 -17.13 -7.88
C ASN A 211 5.61 -16.25 -6.85
N MET A 212 5.79 -14.95 -7.12
CA MET A 212 6.18 -13.91 -6.15
C MET A 212 7.32 -14.34 -5.23
N GLY A 213 8.43 -14.83 -5.80
CA GLY A 213 9.58 -15.37 -5.05
C GLY A 213 9.83 -16.85 -5.32
N GLY A 214 8.77 -17.65 -5.54
CA GLY A 214 8.89 -19.04 -5.98
C GLY A 214 9.19 -20.06 -4.87
N CYS A 215 9.12 -19.68 -3.59
CA CYS A 215 9.23 -20.63 -2.49
C CYS A 215 8.09 -21.67 -2.57
N GLN A 216 8.40 -22.95 -2.39
CA GLN A 216 7.44 -24.06 -2.53
C GLN A 216 6.68 -24.39 -1.23
N GLU A 217 6.95 -23.64 -0.16
CA GLU A 217 6.28 -23.80 1.13
C GLU A 217 4.82 -23.33 1.09
N LYS A 218 3.99 -23.90 1.96
CA LYS A 218 2.59 -23.51 2.13
C LYS A 218 2.47 -22.31 3.06
N SER A 219 1.30 -21.67 3.08
CA SER A 219 1.00 -20.50 3.93
C SER A 219 1.33 -20.68 5.41
N ASP A 220 1.27 -21.92 5.93
CA ASP A 220 1.49 -22.25 7.33
C ASP A 220 2.89 -22.81 7.63
N THR A 221 3.72 -22.99 6.61
CA THR A 221 5.07 -23.60 6.74
C THR A 221 6.20 -22.69 6.26
N CYS A 222 5.90 -21.60 5.58
CA CYS A 222 6.90 -20.60 5.22
C CYS A 222 7.48 -19.88 6.45
N SER A 223 8.79 -19.74 6.43
CA SER A 223 9.55 -18.95 7.38
C SER A 223 10.79 -18.40 6.68
N SER A 224 11.44 -17.43 7.32
CA SER A 224 12.74 -16.91 6.87
C SER A 224 13.84 -17.97 6.76
N SER A 225 13.66 -19.15 7.38
CA SER A 225 14.61 -20.26 7.26
C SER A 225 14.29 -21.22 6.11
N THR A 226 13.01 -21.45 5.82
CA THR A 226 12.57 -22.41 4.79
C THR A 226 12.47 -21.78 3.41
N CYS A 227 12.26 -20.46 3.35
CA CYS A 227 12.16 -19.70 2.11
C CYS A 227 13.31 -18.69 1.90
N ALA A 228 14.40 -18.81 2.67
CA ALA A 228 15.57 -17.94 2.53
C ALA A 228 16.04 -17.88 1.06
N GLY A 229 16.25 -16.67 0.53
CA GLY A 229 16.68 -16.46 -0.84
C GLY A 229 15.54 -16.28 -1.85
N HIS A 230 14.28 -16.46 -1.44
CA HIS A 230 13.11 -16.27 -2.30
C HIS A 230 12.38 -14.93 -2.05
N GLU A 231 12.95 -14.04 -1.25
CA GLU A 231 12.32 -12.79 -0.85
C GLU A 231 12.02 -11.87 -2.04
N VAL A 232 10.82 -11.33 -2.08
CA VAL A 232 10.43 -10.20 -2.92
C VAL A 232 9.84 -9.09 -2.07
N ASP A 233 10.20 -7.86 -2.40
CA ASP A 233 9.64 -6.62 -1.89
C ASP A 233 8.42 -6.24 -2.74
N ILE A 234 7.33 -5.80 -2.14
CA ILE A 234 6.09 -5.43 -2.83
C ILE A 234 5.49 -4.19 -2.17
N MET A 235 5.44 -3.10 -2.93
CA MET A 235 4.54 -2.00 -2.63
C MET A 235 3.20 -2.25 -3.33
N GLN A 236 2.11 -2.18 -2.58
CA GLN A 236 0.75 -2.28 -3.12
C GLN A 236 -0.08 -1.06 -2.74
N PHE A 237 -0.64 -0.38 -3.73
CA PHE A 237 -1.54 0.75 -3.52
C PHE A 237 -2.98 0.42 -3.92
N THR A 238 -3.85 0.29 -2.92
CA THR A 238 -5.28 -0.03 -3.09
C THR A 238 -6.13 1.21 -2.85
N ILE A 239 -6.41 1.97 -3.91
CA ILE A 239 -6.90 3.35 -3.76
C ILE A 239 -8.35 3.49 -3.27
N GLY A 240 -9.08 2.42 -2.95
CA GLY A 240 -10.52 2.47 -2.66
C GLY A 240 -10.97 3.49 -1.60
N THR A 241 -10.08 3.90 -0.69
CA THR A 241 -10.32 4.95 0.31
C THR A 241 -9.37 6.14 0.17
N ALA A 242 -8.48 6.10 -0.81
CA ALA A 242 -7.52 7.15 -1.10
C ALA A 242 -8.19 8.25 -1.94
N ILE A 243 -8.10 9.49 -1.46
CA ILE A 243 -8.43 10.72 -2.19
C ILE A 243 -7.34 11.00 -3.26
N PRO A 244 -7.72 11.31 -4.52
CA PRO A 244 -6.80 11.74 -5.57
C PRO A 244 -5.91 12.93 -5.17
N GLY A 245 -4.65 12.93 -5.62
CA GLY A 245 -3.67 14.01 -5.42
C GLY A 245 -3.16 14.17 -3.99
N ARG A 246 -3.60 13.33 -3.04
CA ARG A 246 -3.08 13.32 -1.67
C ARG A 246 -1.91 12.34 -1.58
N LEU A 247 -0.97 12.66 -0.69
CA LEU A 247 0.18 11.83 -0.36
C LEU A 247 -0.17 10.78 0.72
N TYR A 248 0.27 9.55 0.51
CA TYR A 248 0.06 8.37 1.36
C TYR A 248 1.38 7.64 1.63
N GLY A 249 1.39 6.75 2.63
CA GLY A 249 2.58 6.02 3.05
C GLY A 249 3.62 6.87 3.81
N ALA A 250 4.66 6.21 4.34
CA ALA A 250 5.76 6.77 5.12
C ALA A 250 5.39 7.84 6.16
N ASN A 251 4.20 7.72 6.73
CA ASN A 251 3.71 8.68 7.72
C ASN A 251 4.19 8.27 9.12
N LEU A 252 4.51 9.27 9.94
CA LEU A 252 5.09 9.03 11.26
C LEU A 252 4.16 8.18 12.16
N LEU A 253 2.84 8.36 12.06
CA LEU A 253 1.90 7.66 12.95
C LEU A 253 1.87 6.16 12.67
N ASP A 254 1.85 5.77 11.40
CA ASP A 254 1.86 4.36 11.02
C ASP A 254 3.24 3.74 11.21
N ASN A 255 4.32 4.46 10.89
CA ASN A 255 5.67 3.95 11.13
C ASN A 255 6.00 3.80 12.62
N LEU A 256 5.32 4.51 13.53
CA LEU A 256 5.42 4.27 14.98
C LEU A 256 4.82 2.91 15.39
N ASN A 257 3.93 2.32 14.59
CA ASN A 257 3.45 0.96 14.82
C ASN A 257 4.52 -0.08 14.44
N GLY A 258 5.54 0.30 13.69
CA GLY A 258 6.63 -0.56 13.25
C GLY A 258 6.16 -1.63 12.26
N THR A 259 5.30 -1.22 11.32
CA THR A 259 4.75 -2.08 10.26
C THR A 259 4.71 -1.31 8.95
N GLY A 260 4.79 -2.01 7.82
CA GLY A 260 4.60 -1.46 6.48
C GLY A 260 3.16 -1.03 6.15
N GLN A 261 2.19 -1.26 7.05
CA GLN A 261 0.78 -0.96 6.79
C GLN A 261 0.50 0.54 6.78
N ASP A 262 -0.26 1.01 5.81
CA ASP A 262 -0.79 2.36 5.73
C ASP A 262 -2.26 2.37 6.15
N SER A 263 -2.55 3.01 7.28
CA SER A 263 -3.87 2.99 7.90
C SER A 263 -4.89 3.83 7.12
N VAL A 264 -4.42 4.73 6.26
CA VAL A 264 -5.25 5.64 5.47
C VAL A 264 -4.80 5.62 4.02
N GLY A 265 -5.63 5.15 3.10
CA GLY A 265 -5.32 5.13 1.66
C GLY A 265 -4.76 3.80 1.16
N HIS A 266 -4.22 2.95 2.05
CA HIS A 266 -3.78 1.59 1.75
C HIS A 266 -2.65 1.52 0.70
N LEU A 267 -1.65 2.39 0.85
CA LEU A 267 -0.35 2.20 0.21
C LEU A 267 0.52 1.36 1.15
N ASP A 268 0.41 0.05 1.08
CA ASP A 268 1.08 -0.87 2.01
C ASP A 268 2.47 -1.28 1.49
N ASP A 269 3.43 -1.34 2.40
CA ASP A 269 4.77 -1.94 2.21
C ASP A 269 4.73 -3.39 2.71
N THR A 270 5.08 -4.31 1.83
CA THR A 270 4.89 -5.73 2.05
C THR A 270 6.04 -6.52 1.44
N TYR A 271 6.24 -7.73 1.91
CA TYR A 271 7.18 -8.67 1.32
C TYR A 271 6.53 -10.04 1.15
N ALA A 272 7.11 -10.88 0.31
CA ALA A 272 6.66 -12.25 0.15
C ALA A 272 7.81 -13.21 -0.18
N TRP A 273 7.54 -14.50 0.04
CA TRP A 273 8.34 -15.59 -0.54
C TRP A 273 7.61 -16.35 -1.64
N ASN A 274 6.27 -16.28 -1.60
CA ASN A 274 5.34 -16.78 -2.59
C ASN A 274 3.96 -16.12 -2.38
N PRO A 275 2.94 -16.36 -3.23
CA PRO A 275 1.66 -15.66 -3.12
C PRO A 275 0.80 -16.09 -1.90
N HIS A 276 1.18 -17.16 -1.20
CA HIS A 276 0.52 -17.61 0.03
C HIS A 276 1.23 -17.13 1.30
N CYS A 277 2.45 -16.64 1.16
CA CYS A 277 3.35 -16.20 2.22
C CYS A 277 3.75 -14.76 1.98
N ARG A 278 2.72 -13.92 1.91
CA ARG A 278 2.83 -12.46 1.79
C ARG A 278 2.51 -11.85 3.15
N HIS A 279 3.38 -10.97 3.59
CA HIS A 279 3.29 -10.33 4.89
C HIS A 279 3.51 -8.83 4.73
N VAL A 280 2.93 -8.04 5.63
CA VAL A 280 3.26 -6.62 5.76
C VAL A 280 4.64 -6.50 6.37
N ASP A 281 5.46 -5.54 5.95
CA ASP A 281 6.81 -5.39 6.50
C ASP A 281 6.77 -5.20 8.00
N GLY A 282 7.74 -5.80 8.69
CA GLY A 282 7.80 -5.85 10.14
C GLY A 282 6.87 -6.87 10.79
N LEU A 283 6.01 -7.53 10.02
CA LEU A 283 5.23 -8.67 10.46
C LEU A 283 5.72 -9.94 9.75
N GLY A 284 5.93 -11.01 10.52
CA GLY A 284 6.21 -12.33 9.99
C GLY A 284 4.97 -13.23 9.95
N PRO A 285 5.17 -14.54 9.74
CA PRO A 285 4.10 -15.53 9.83
C PRO A 285 3.32 -15.43 11.15
N ASN A 286 1.99 -15.46 11.05
CA ASN A 286 1.04 -15.27 12.17
C ASN A 286 1.05 -13.86 12.79
N ASP A 287 1.37 -12.83 12.01
CA ASP A 287 1.35 -11.41 12.42
C ASP A 287 2.26 -11.12 13.62
N VAL A 288 3.31 -11.92 13.78
CA VAL A 288 4.32 -11.72 14.82
C VAL A 288 5.24 -10.59 14.38
N LYS A 289 5.44 -9.58 15.24
CA LYS A 289 6.36 -8.49 14.93
C LYS A 289 7.80 -9.02 14.83
N GLU A 290 8.36 -8.95 13.63
CA GLU A 290 9.73 -9.33 13.33
C GLU A 290 10.61 -8.08 13.27
N GLY A 291 10.92 -7.54 14.46
CA GLY A 291 12.04 -6.61 14.64
C GLY A 291 11.73 -5.12 14.77
N VAL A 292 12.82 -4.36 14.89
CA VAL A 292 12.87 -2.90 14.97
C VAL A 292 13.53 -2.37 13.70
N GLY A 293 12.79 -1.60 12.90
CA GLY A 293 13.33 -1.00 11.66
C GLY A 293 12.41 -1.15 10.45
N ALA A 294 11.47 -2.10 10.49
CA ALA A 294 10.46 -2.22 9.46
C ALA A 294 9.45 -1.08 9.54
N GLN A 295 9.30 -0.39 8.43
CA GLN A 295 8.48 0.80 8.25
C GLN A 295 7.88 0.75 6.87
N ASN A 296 6.79 1.47 6.65
CA ASN A 296 6.42 1.80 5.30
C ASN A 296 7.40 2.88 4.81
N ASP A 297 8.31 2.50 3.92
CA ASP A 297 9.30 3.41 3.36
C ASP A 297 8.84 4.06 2.04
N TRP A 298 7.64 3.67 1.57
CA TRP A 298 7.04 4.23 0.38
C TRP A 298 6.19 5.45 0.67
N ARG A 299 6.26 6.39 -0.27
CA ARG A 299 5.37 7.53 -0.39
C ARG A 299 4.70 7.44 -1.74
N GLY A 300 3.42 7.76 -1.82
CA GLY A 300 2.77 7.77 -3.11
C GLY A 300 1.50 8.58 -3.18
N ALA A 301 1.13 8.90 -4.41
CA ALA A 301 -0.07 9.63 -4.76
C ALA A 301 -0.70 8.99 -6.01
N TRP A 302 -1.97 9.26 -6.22
CA TRP A 302 -2.66 8.84 -7.43
C TRP A 302 -3.59 9.92 -7.94
N THR A 303 -3.87 9.94 -9.24
CA THR A 303 -4.95 10.74 -9.83
C THR A 303 -5.48 10.08 -11.10
N HIS A 304 -6.45 10.73 -11.75
CA HIS A 304 -6.89 10.38 -13.08
C HIS A 304 -6.98 11.65 -13.93
N THR A 305 -6.69 11.57 -15.23
CA THR A 305 -6.70 12.76 -16.11
C THR A 305 -8.07 13.45 -16.25
N SER A 306 -9.15 12.81 -15.78
CA SER A 306 -10.49 13.41 -15.70
C SER A 306 -10.74 14.20 -14.43
N VAL A 307 -9.88 14.07 -13.41
CA VAL A 307 -9.92 14.87 -12.19
C VAL A 307 -9.42 16.26 -12.54
N THR A 308 -10.21 17.28 -12.22
CA THR A 308 -9.82 18.67 -12.37
C THR A 308 -9.27 19.18 -11.04
N ASN A 309 -7.99 19.53 -11.02
CA ASN A 309 -7.22 19.90 -9.83
C ASN A 309 -7.49 21.36 -9.39
N GLU A 310 -8.65 21.93 -9.72
CA GLU A 310 -9.01 23.26 -9.27
C GLU A 310 -9.37 23.16 -7.79
N TYR A 311 -8.37 23.42 -6.93
CA TYR A 311 -8.54 23.47 -5.49
C TYR A 311 -9.68 24.43 -5.13
N GLY A 312 -10.83 23.90 -4.75
CA GLY A 312 -11.95 24.73 -4.34
C GLY A 312 -13.01 23.95 -3.59
N MET A 313 -13.93 24.69 -2.98
CA MET A 313 -14.88 24.19 -1.99
C MET A 313 -16.31 24.06 -2.56
N VAL A 314 -16.48 23.97 -3.89
CA VAL A 314 -17.79 23.71 -4.52
C VAL A 314 -17.87 22.35 -5.20
N GLN A 315 -19.07 21.89 -5.54
CA GLN A 315 -19.31 20.58 -6.18
C GLN A 315 -18.56 20.38 -7.51
N GLY A 316 -18.12 21.47 -8.16
CA GLY A 316 -17.24 21.45 -9.34
C GLY A 316 -15.75 21.25 -9.03
N ASP A 317 -15.37 21.35 -7.75
CA ASP A 317 -14.01 21.21 -7.22
C ASP A 317 -13.84 19.87 -6.49
N SER A 318 -14.75 18.92 -6.76
CA SER A 318 -14.63 17.54 -6.29
C SER A 318 -13.25 17.01 -6.69
N PRO A 319 -12.45 16.46 -5.75
CA PRO A 319 -11.19 15.81 -6.10
C PRO A 319 -11.44 14.53 -6.92
N TYR A 320 -12.69 14.15 -7.12
CA TYR A 320 -13.12 12.99 -7.88
C TYR A 320 -13.62 13.37 -9.27
N GLY A 321 -13.25 12.55 -10.24
CA GLY A 321 -13.72 12.65 -11.62
C GLY A 321 -15.15 12.13 -11.80
N LYS A 322 -15.66 12.27 -13.02
CA LYS A 322 -16.93 11.68 -13.42
C LYS A 322 -16.75 10.23 -13.86
N THR A 323 -17.56 9.32 -13.31
CA THR A 323 -17.53 7.89 -13.68
C THR A 323 -17.74 7.68 -15.19
N GLY A 324 -16.98 6.76 -15.76
CA GLY A 324 -16.96 6.41 -17.19
C GLY A 324 -16.19 7.40 -18.07
N THR A 325 -15.61 8.46 -17.51
CA THR A 325 -14.78 9.36 -18.31
C THR A 325 -13.46 8.67 -18.66
N LYS A 326 -13.19 8.56 -19.96
CA LYS A 326 -11.93 8.03 -20.50
C LYS A 326 -10.74 8.86 -20.05
N GLY A 327 -9.61 8.20 -19.81
CA GLY A 327 -8.37 8.88 -19.46
C GLY A 327 -7.27 7.92 -19.04
N PHE A 328 -6.35 8.45 -18.24
CA PHE A 328 -5.28 7.67 -17.63
C PHE A 328 -5.35 7.77 -16.12
N TYR A 329 -5.22 6.63 -15.46
CA TYR A 329 -4.80 6.58 -14.07
C TYR A 329 -3.31 6.86 -14.01
N ILE A 330 -2.94 7.74 -13.10
CA ILE A 330 -1.56 8.14 -12.84
C ILE A 330 -1.27 7.77 -11.40
N PHE A 331 -0.26 6.97 -11.19
CA PHE A 331 0.26 6.64 -9.87
C PHE A 331 1.71 7.07 -9.80
N GLU A 332 2.08 7.67 -8.68
CA GLU A 332 3.43 8.14 -8.45
C GLU A 332 3.93 7.65 -7.10
N PHE A 333 5.17 7.18 -7.07
CA PHE A 333 5.77 6.56 -5.90
C PHE A 333 7.18 7.09 -5.69
N ALA A 334 7.57 7.20 -4.43
CA ALA A 334 8.96 7.39 -4.04
C ALA A 334 9.31 6.59 -2.80
N ARG A 335 10.59 6.23 -2.71
CA ARG A 335 11.15 5.53 -1.56
C ARG A 335 12.65 5.80 -1.46
N PRO A 336 13.24 5.80 -0.25
CA PRO A 336 14.69 5.78 -0.08
C PRO A 336 15.37 4.63 -0.85
N LEU A 337 16.49 4.93 -1.51
CA LEU A 337 17.33 3.92 -2.16
C LEU A 337 17.84 2.87 -1.15
N ARG A 338 18.03 3.28 0.10
CA ARG A 338 18.40 2.43 1.23
C ARG A 338 17.38 2.61 2.33
N THR A 339 16.82 1.51 2.82
CA THR A 339 15.83 1.53 3.90
C THR A 339 16.46 1.14 5.23
N GLY A 340 15.67 1.23 6.31
CA GLY A 340 16.08 0.81 7.64
C GLY A 340 16.04 -0.71 7.86
N ASP A 341 15.57 -1.47 6.87
CA ASP A 341 15.33 -2.90 6.97
C ASP A 341 16.62 -3.70 7.25
N ARG A 342 16.46 -4.71 8.11
CA ARG A 342 17.52 -5.64 8.53
C ARG A 342 17.13 -7.10 8.34
N TYR A 343 15.93 -7.35 7.80
CA TYR A 343 15.32 -8.67 7.70
C TYR A 343 15.15 -9.15 6.25
N GLN A 344 15.68 -8.40 5.27
CA GLN A 344 15.56 -8.69 3.84
C GLN A 344 14.10 -8.69 3.36
N GLN A 345 13.29 -7.83 3.97
CA GLN A 345 11.93 -7.52 3.55
C GLN A 345 11.95 -6.48 2.43
N ASP A 346 12.98 -5.64 2.42
CA ASP A 346 13.10 -4.50 1.53
C ASP A 346 14.24 -4.67 0.51
N VAL A 347 13.97 -4.38 -0.76
CA VAL A 347 15.02 -4.22 -1.77
C VAL A 347 15.93 -3.02 -1.46
N GLN A 348 17.23 -3.28 -1.37
CA GLN A 348 18.22 -2.22 -1.19
C GLN A 348 18.73 -1.77 -2.57
N PHE A 349 18.16 -0.69 -3.10
CA PHE A 349 18.55 -0.12 -4.39
C PHE A 349 19.98 0.46 -4.37
N THR A 350 20.81 0.01 -5.31
CA THR A 350 22.20 0.43 -5.45
C THR A 350 22.40 1.21 -6.74
N ILE A 351 22.91 2.43 -6.64
CA ILE A 351 23.31 3.21 -7.81
C ILE A 351 24.45 2.48 -8.54
N GLY A 352 24.27 2.27 -9.84
CA GLY A 352 25.18 1.52 -10.71
C GLY A 352 24.71 0.10 -11.01
N ASP A 353 23.82 -0.45 -10.19
CA ASP A 353 23.35 -1.83 -10.31
C ASP A 353 22.07 -1.95 -11.14
N THR A 354 21.72 -3.19 -11.46
CA THR A 354 20.46 -3.57 -12.10
C THR A 354 19.67 -4.47 -11.16
N HIS A 355 18.42 -4.08 -10.90
CA HIS A 355 17.49 -4.77 -10.05
C HIS A 355 16.40 -5.46 -10.87
N ARG A 356 15.75 -6.46 -10.28
CA ARG A 356 14.61 -7.15 -10.87
C ARG A 356 13.33 -6.44 -10.42
N MET A 357 12.53 -5.94 -11.36
CA MET A 357 11.28 -5.23 -11.09
C MET A 357 10.12 -5.91 -11.82
N ALA A 358 8.92 -5.82 -11.26
CA ALA A 358 7.67 -6.13 -11.92
C ALA A 358 6.61 -5.07 -11.54
N ALA A 359 5.58 -4.94 -12.38
CA ALA A 359 4.46 -4.05 -12.14
C ALA A 359 3.15 -4.76 -12.49
N ALA A 360 2.15 -4.60 -11.63
CA ALA A 360 0.84 -5.22 -11.77
C ALA A 360 -0.29 -4.20 -11.60
N LEU A 361 -1.41 -4.46 -12.28
CA LEU A 361 -2.62 -3.66 -12.23
C LEU A 361 -3.82 -4.56 -11.95
N TRP A 362 -4.62 -4.17 -10.97
CA TRP A 362 -5.99 -4.65 -10.80
C TRP A 362 -6.94 -3.57 -11.30
N TYR A 363 -7.93 -3.96 -12.10
CA TYR A 363 -8.88 -3.04 -12.69
C TYR A 363 -10.23 -3.73 -12.88
N PRO A 364 -11.35 -3.12 -12.46
CA PRO A 364 -12.67 -3.72 -12.61
C PRO A 364 -13.10 -3.70 -14.09
N VAL A 365 -13.47 -4.84 -14.66
CA VAL A 365 -13.90 -4.94 -16.06
C VAL A 365 -15.41 -5.16 -16.12
N GLY A 366 -16.12 -4.34 -16.89
CA GLY A 366 -17.57 -4.50 -17.08
C GLY A 366 -18.39 -4.31 -15.79
N ASN A 367 -17.96 -3.41 -14.90
CA ASN A 367 -18.54 -3.19 -13.56
C ASN A 367 -18.46 -4.41 -12.62
N VAL A 368 -17.57 -5.35 -12.91
CA VAL A 368 -17.28 -6.48 -12.02
C VAL A 368 -16.05 -6.13 -11.18
N GLN A 369 -16.18 -6.26 -9.86
CA GLN A 369 -15.07 -6.11 -8.93
C GLN A 369 -14.00 -7.16 -9.24
N TRP A 370 -12.73 -6.75 -9.18
CA TRP A 370 -11.64 -7.69 -9.37
C TRP A 370 -11.41 -8.51 -8.10
N SER A 371 -10.87 -9.71 -8.27
CA SER A 371 -10.32 -10.51 -7.17
C SER A 371 -8.78 -10.48 -7.15
N PRO A 372 -8.13 -10.86 -6.03
CA PRO A 372 -6.68 -10.71 -5.89
C PRO A 372 -5.82 -11.36 -6.99
N HIS A 373 -6.31 -12.41 -7.64
CA HIS A 373 -5.57 -13.15 -8.67
C HIS A 373 -5.84 -12.66 -10.10
N GLU A 374 -6.81 -11.76 -10.30
CA GLU A 374 -7.25 -11.28 -11.63
C GLU A 374 -6.49 -10.03 -12.09
N HIS A 375 -5.22 -9.89 -11.71
CA HIS A 375 -4.42 -8.76 -12.17
C HIS A 375 -3.82 -8.97 -13.55
N TYR A 376 -3.49 -7.83 -14.15
CA TYR A 376 -2.67 -7.74 -15.33
C TYR A 376 -1.22 -7.45 -14.93
N SER A 377 -0.27 -8.03 -15.65
CA SER A 377 1.15 -7.77 -15.48
C SER A 377 1.73 -7.02 -16.68
N ALA A 378 2.68 -6.14 -16.41
CA ALA A 378 3.45 -5.42 -17.43
C ALA A 378 4.38 -6.33 -18.25
N ASN A 379 4.76 -7.50 -17.72
CA ASN A 379 5.63 -8.42 -18.43
C ASN A 379 5.39 -9.88 -18.04
N CYS A 380 5.91 -10.83 -18.82
CA CYS A 380 5.86 -12.25 -18.46
C CYS A 380 7.04 -12.72 -17.60
N ASP A 381 8.01 -11.85 -17.32
CA ASP A 381 9.17 -12.11 -16.45
C ASP A 381 9.67 -10.77 -15.86
N TRP A 382 10.70 -10.82 -15.01
CA TRP A 382 11.36 -9.65 -14.45
C TRP A 382 11.73 -8.61 -15.52
N ILE A 383 11.37 -7.36 -15.26
CA ILE A 383 11.82 -6.18 -15.99
C ILE A 383 13.12 -5.71 -15.34
N PRO A 384 14.25 -5.63 -16.08
CA PRO A 384 15.48 -5.07 -15.55
C PRO A 384 15.31 -3.57 -15.25
N LEU A 385 15.57 -3.17 -14.00
CA LEU A 385 15.60 -1.77 -13.55
C LEU A 385 17.04 -1.38 -13.25
N LYS A 386 17.64 -0.54 -14.09
CA LYS A 386 19.01 -0.07 -13.92
C LYS A 386 19.04 1.30 -13.28
N ILE A 387 19.76 1.45 -12.16
CA ILE A 387 19.91 2.74 -11.49
C ILE A 387 21.21 3.38 -11.95
N LEU A 388 21.11 4.45 -12.74
CA LEU A 388 22.26 5.04 -13.41
C LEU A 388 23.01 5.99 -12.49
N SER A 389 24.34 5.89 -12.44
CA SER A 389 25.14 6.95 -11.85
C SER A 389 25.00 8.27 -12.62
N ALA A 390 25.18 9.39 -11.93
CA ALA A 390 25.30 10.70 -12.56
C ALA A 390 26.57 10.76 -13.44
N ALA A 391 26.47 10.39 -14.72
CA ALA A 391 27.65 10.36 -15.58
C ALA A 391 28.06 11.77 -16.05
N GLY A 392 29.13 12.28 -15.43
CA GLY A 392 30.20 13.07 -16.08
C GLY A 392 31.53 12.29 -15.95
N PRO A 393 32.59 12.62 -16.71
CA PRO A 393 33.85 11.86 -16.72
C PRO A 393 34.71 12.15 -15.48
N VAL A 394 34.22 11.81 -14.29
CA VAL A 394 34.98 11.66 -13.03
C VAL A 394 34.12 10.72 -12.19
N SER A 395 34.52 9.50 -11.83
CA SER A 395 35.20 9.31 -10.54
C SER A 395 35.67 7.87 -10.33
N HIS A 396 36.88 7.57 -10.80
CA HIS A 396 37.77 6.63 -10.09
C HIS A 396 38.33 7.25 -8.78
N THR A 397 37.81 8.42 -8.36
CA THR A 397 38.34 9.24 -7.27
C THR A 397 37.49 9.11 -6.00
N LEU A 398 36.18 8.83 -6.09
CA LEU A 398 35.28 8.71 -4.94
C LEU A 398 35.49 7.41 -4.16
N ASN A 399 35.77 6.29 -4.83
CA ASN A 399 36.17 5.05 -4.14
C ASN A 399 37.45 5.25 -3.33
N LYS A 400 38.39 6.05 -3.84
CA LYS A 400 39.59 6.46 -3.08
C LYS A 400 39.26 7.32 -1.86
N VAL A 401 38.29 8.23 -1.94
CA VAL A 401 37.93 9.10 -0.82
C VAL A 401 37.24 8.29 0.30
N VAL A 402 36.30 7.41 -0.05
CA VAL A 402 35.62 6.53 0.91
C VAL A 402 36.58 5.51 1.54
N ASP A 403 37.51 4.95 0.75
CA ASP A 403 38.59 4.10 1.27
C ASP A 403 39.53 4.90 2.20
N THR A 404 39.92 6.12 1.83
CA THR A 404 40.81 6.94 2.69
C THR A 404 40.14 7.37 4.00
N LEU A 405 38.85 7.68 4.02
CA LEU A 405 38.12 8.02 5.25
C LEU A 405 37.94 6.80 6.14
N SER A 406 37.67 5.63 5.56
CA SER A 406 37.59 4.37 6.30
C SER A 406 38.94 3.97 6.90
N ILE A 407 40.03 4.13 6.15
CA ILE A 407 41.40 3.93 6.64
C ILE A 407 41.73 4.95 7.73
N LEU A 408 41.36 6.22 7.58
CA LEU A 408 41.60 7.25 8.59
C LEU A 408 40.86 6.95 9.89
N ALA A 409 39.60 6.49 9.80
CA ALA A 409 38.81 6.08 10.96
C ALA A 409 39.45 4.89 11.69
N VAL A 410 39.93 3.90 10.94
CA VAL A 410 40.65 2.74 11.51
C VAL A 410 41.97 3.18 12.17
N VAL A 411 42.74 4.06 11.53
CA VAL A 411 43.99 4.60 12.09
C VAL A 411 43.73 5.41 13.36
N LEU A 412 42.69 6.26 13.38
CA LEU A 412 42.28 7.02 14.56
C LEU A 412 41.80 6.10 15.69
N ALA A 413 41.07 5.03 15.38
CA ALA A 413 40.66 4.02 16.36
C ALA A 413 41.87 3.30 16.97
N PHE A 414 42.85 2.89 16.16
CA PHE A 414 44.08 2.28 16.65
C PHE A 414 44.93 3.27 17.46
N ALA A 415 45.00 4.55 17.05
CA ALA A 415 45.68 5.58 17.82
C ALA A 415 45.01 5.80 19.19
N ALA A 416 43.67 5.85 19.24
CA ALA A 416 42.92 5.97 20.48
C ALA A 416 43.14 4.76 21.42
N LEU A 417 43.13 3.54 20.86
CA LEU A 417 43.48 2.31 21.58
C LEU A 417 44.91 2.35 22.13
N GLY A 418 45.87 2.80 21.32
CA GLY A 418 47.26 2.98 21.72
C GLY A 418 47.41 3.99 22.87
N THR A 419 46.72 5.13 22.79
CA THR A 419 46.72 6.12 23.88
C THR A 419 46.09 5.58 25.15
N THR A 420 45.03 4.78 25.04
CA THR A 420 44.37 4.16 26.20
C THR A 420 45.30 3.17 26.89
N PHE A 421 46.01 2.34 26.12
CA PHE A 421 46.97 1.39 26.65
C PHE A 421 48.17 2.10 27.30
N ALA A 422 48.68 3.16 26.68
CA ALA A 422 49.78 3.95 27.22
C ALA A 422 49.40 4.65 28.53
N VAL A 423 48.23 5.27 28.59
CA VAL A 423 47.71 5.90 29.83
C VAL A 423 47.48 4.85 30.91
N GLY A 424 46.87 3.71 30.57
CA GLY A 424 46.66 2.60 31.52
C GLY A 424 47.97 2.03 32.06
N TRP A 425 48.97 1.85 31.20
CA TRP A 425 50.31 1.42 31.59
C TRP A 425 51.01 2.45 32.48
N TRP A 426 50.91 3.73 32.14
CA TRP A 426 51.51 4.82 32.91
C TRP A 426 50.89 4.94 34.31
N LEU A 427 49.56 4.84 34.42
CA LEU A 427 48.86 4.84 35.71
C LEU A 427 49.24 3.61 36.56
N LYS A 428 49.37 2.44 35.93
CA LYS A 428 49.81 1.21 36.62
C LYS A 428 51.25 1.32 37.14
N THR A 429 52.13 1.99 36.40
CA THR A 429 53.56 2.13 36.76
C THR A 429 53.84 3.33 37.67
N ASN A 430 52.91 4.30 37.78
CA ASN A 430 53.04 5.50 38.61
C ASN A 430 51.81 5.67 39.54
N PRO A 431 51.73 4.92 40.65
CA PRO A 431 50.56 4.92 41.56
C PRO A 431 50.34 6.25 42.33
N HIS A 432 51.24 7.23 42.19
CA HIS A 432 51.15 8.57 42.78
C HIS A 432 50.94 9.69 41.75
N ALA A 433 50.65 9.34 40.50
CA ALA A 433 50.30 10.30 39.46
C ALA A 433 49.04 11.10 39.86
N THR A 434 49.15 12.42 39.91
CA THR A 434 48.02 13.33 40.15
C THR A 434 47.71 14.09 38.87
N PHE A 435 46.44 14.04 38.43
CA PHE A 435 45.98 14.84 37.30
C PHE A 435 45.80 16.28 37.78
N THR A 436 46.61 17.19 37.25
CA THR A 436 46.38 18.62 37.39
C THR A 436 45.32 19.02 36.36
N SER A 437 44.17 19.52 36.83
CA SER A 437 43.12 20.04 35.95
C SER A 437 43.66 21.21 35.14
N ILE A 438 43.37 21.22 33.83
CA ILE A 438 43.65 22.37 32.97
C ILE A 438 42.74 23.51 33.43
N ASN A 439 43.32 24.64 33.81
CA ASN A 439 42.56 25.85 34.10
C ASN A 439 41.87 26.32 32.82
N PRO A 440 40.53 26.48 32.80
CA PRO A 440 39.85 27.05 31.65
C PRO A 440 40.25 28.52 31.52
N LEU A 441 40.82 28.87 30.36
CA LEU A 441 41.00 30.26 29.91
C LEU A 441 39.78 30.71 29.13
#